data_AF-A0A7J9GR83-F1
#
_entry.id   AF-A0A7J9GR83-F1
#
_cell.length_a   1.000
_cell.length_b   1.000
_cell.length_c   1.000
_cell.angle_alpha   90.00
_cell.angle_beta   90.00
_cell.angle_gamma   90.00
#
_symmetry.space_group_name_H-M   'P 1'
#
loop_
_entity.id
_entity.type
_entity.pdbx_description
1 polymer ?
#
loop_
_entity_poly.entity_id
_entity_poly.type
_entity_poly.pdbx_seq_one_letter_code
_entity_poly.pdbx_strand_id
1 'polypeptide(L)'
;MPGFDPEISKLAQRVLINPRKIDYHTGITPARDGKPVIVELTDAKTKEHKDTLEVDAALIATGRAPFTYGLGLENINVVTQRGFVPVDERMRVIDANGNLVPHLYCIGDANGKMMLAHAASAQGISVVEQVTGRDHVLNHLSVPAACFTHPEISMVGLTETDNVDHDINIEKITKTAHETHHKKPQAREKAEKEGFEISVAKTSFKANTKALAENEGEGLAKLIYRPDNGEILGVHIFGLHAADLIHEASNAVALGTRIQDIRFAVHAHPTLSEVLDELFKSAKDVSNMGMFKYFEVFPYIGGSLDYHMHWIQVKAPASTSSPISEPVAAEYQGTSFPSLAIDIDSAAKVGEEIFHVNHGCAFSVLAAVSLLVW
;
A
#
# COMPACT_ATOMS: atom_id res chain seq x y z
N MET A 1 16.08 -7.57 -5.50
CA MET A 1 14.94 -8.34 -4.97
C MET A 1 13.84 -8.36 -6.04
N PRO A 2 13.87 -9.29 -7.01
CA PRO A 2 13.14 -9.17 -8.29
C PRO A 2 11.62 -9.14 -8.16
N GLY A 3 11.07 -9.62 -7.03
CA GLY A 3 9.64 -9.56 -6.78
C GLY A 3 9.15 -8.21 -6.25
N PHE A 4 10.00 -7.27 -5.82
CA PHE A 4 9.56 -5.98 -5.30
C PHE A 4 9.54 -4.93 -6.41
N ASP A 5 8.86 -3.81 -6.19
CA ASP A 5 8.92 -2.68 -7.09
C ASP A 5 10.40 -2.30 -7.39
N PRO A 6 10.78 -2.01 -8.64
CA PRO A 6 12.19 -1.79 -8.99
C PRO A 6 12.84 -0.62 -8.26
N GLU A 7 12.09 0.44 -7.93
CA GLU A 7 12.66 1.57 -7.20
C GLU A 7 12.98 1.19 -5.75
N ILE A 8 12.06 0.47 -5.12
CA ILE A 8 12.25 -0.10 -3.78
C ILE A 8 13.44 -1.08 -3.78
N SER A 9 13.55 -1.92 -4.81
CA SER A 9 14.67 -2.85 -4.97
C SER A 9 16.02 -2.14 -5.10
N LYS A 10 16.09 -1.06 -5.89
CA LYS A 10 17.30 -0.25 -6.05
C LYS A 10 17.69 0.45 -4.75
N LEU A 11 16.71 0.97 -4.01
CA LEU A 11 16.95 1.59 -2.71
C LEU A 11 17.42 0.56 -1.68
N ALA A 12 16.77 -0.60 -1.60
CA ALA A 12 17.15 -1.69 -0.72
C ALA A 12 18.58 -2.17 -1.00
N GLN A 13 18.99 -2.29 -2.27
CA GLN A 13 20.39 -2.62 -2.61
C GLN A 13 21.36 -1.55 -2.07
N ARG A 14 21.04 -0.28 -2.26
CA ARG A 14 21.87 0.84 -1.80
C ARG A 14 22.03 0.89 -0.29
N VAL A 15 20.96 0.59 0.46
CA VAL A 15 20.92 0.75 1.93
C VAL A 15 21.32 -0.55 2.65
N LEU A 16 20.85 -1.70 2.20
CA LEU A 16 21.03 -2.97 2.90
C LEU A 16 22.27 -3.74 2.46
N ILE A 17 22.75 -3.55 1.22
CA ILE A 17 23.84 -4.37 0.66
C ILE A 17 25.12 -3.56 0.53
N ASN A 18 25.11 -2.48 -0.25
CA ASN A 18 26.33 -1.72 -0.59
C ASN A 18 27.17 -1.25 0.63
N PRO A 19 26.59 -0.83 1.76
CA PRO A 19 27.37 -0.39 2.92
C PRO A 19 27.96 -1.55 3.72
N ARG A 20 27.49 -2.78 3.50
CA ARG A 20 27.91 -3.97 4.24
C ARG A 20 29.06 -4.65 3.51
N LYS A 21 29.97 -5.27 4.28
CA LYS A 21 31.05 -6.09 3.75
C LYS A 21 30.52 -7.48 3.35
N ILE A 22 29.64 -7.50 2.37
CA ILE A 22 29.04 -8.72 1.82
C ILE A 22 29.54 -8.84 0.38
N ASP A 23 30.34 -9.87 0.12
CA ASP A 23 30.68 -10.25 -1.25
C ASP A 23 29.43 -10.86 -1.90
N TYR A 24 29.03 -10.32 -3.05
CA TYR A 24 27.86 -10.80 -3.77
C TYR A 24 28.18 -11.06 -5.23
N HIS A 25 27.65 -12.17 -5.74
CA HIS A 25 27.80 -12.59 -7.12
C HIS A 25 26.40 -12.83 -7.71
N THR A 26 26.13 -12.29 -8.90
CA THR A 26 24.89 -12.52 -9.63
C THR A 26 25.15 -13.35 -10.88
N GLY A 27 24.13 -14.09 -11.33
CA GLY A 27 24.25 -14.92 -12.55
C GLY A 27 25.21 -16.11 -12.39
N ILE A 28 25.19 -16.77 -11.23
CA ILE A 28 26.03 -17.94 -10.91
C ILE A 28 25.19 -19.22 -10.79
N THR A 29 25.80 -20.38 -11.03
CA THR A 29 25.19 -21.74 -10.94
C THR A 29 25.76 -22.46 -9.70
N PRO A 30 25.08 -23.44 -9.05
CA PRO A 30 25.24 -23.67 -7.62
C PRO A 30 26.38 -24.63 -7.21
N ALA A 31 26.56 -24.67 -5.88
CA ALA A 31 27.54 -25.45 -5.13
C ALA A 31 27.46 -26.97 -5.31
N ARG A 32 28.59 -27.64 -5.11
CA ARG A 32 28.68 -29.09 -4.95
C ARG A 32 28.71 -29.45 -3.46
N ASP A 33 28.01 -30.53 -3.11
CA ASP A 33 28.05 -31.05 -1.75
C ASP A 33 29.46 -31.57 -1.43
N GLY A 34 29.98 -31.20 -0.25
CA GLY A 34 31.37 -31.40 0.15
C GLY A 34 31.63 -30.90 1.57
N LYS A 35 32.75 -31.37 2.16
CA LYS A 35 33.24 -30.89 3.46
C LYS A 35 34.73 -30.54 3.32
N PRO A 36 35.11 -29.27 3.19
CA PRO A 36 34.28 -28.05 3.18
C PRO A 36 33.38 -27.92 1.95
N VAL A 37 32.38 -27.03 2.00
CA VAL A 37 31.44 -26.83 0.88
C VAL A 37 32.14 -26.06 -0.22
N ILE A 38 32.08 -26.59 -1.45
CA ILE A 38 32.72 -26.00 -2.62
C ILE A 38 31.65 -25.39 -3.52
N VAL A 39 31.74 -24.09 -3.78
CA VAL A 39 30.83 -23.35 -4.66
C VAL A 39 31.53 -22.99 -5.96
N GLU A 40 31.14 -23.64 -7.07
CA GLU A 40 31.66 -23.32 -8.41
C GLU A 40 30.88 -22.15 -9.01
N LEU A 41 31.49 -20.97 -9.07
CA LEU A 41 30.89 -19.81 -9.72
C LEU A 41 31.00 -19.98 -11.23
N THR A 42 29.88 -20.23 -11.89
CA THR A 42 29.80 -20.38 -13.36
C THR A 42 28.95 -19.27 -13.96
N ASP A 43 29.40 -18.63 -15.03
CA ASP A 43 28.61 -17.61 -15.74
C ASP A 43 27.28 -18.21 -16.26
N ALA A 44 26.16 -17.59 -15.89
CA ALA A 44 24.84 -18.07 -16.29
C ALA A 44 24.62 -18.07 -17.81
N LYS A 45 25.26 -17.14 -18.55
CA LYS A 45 25.12 -16.99 -20.01
C LYS A 45 26.12 -17.85 -20.77
N THR A 46 27.41 -17.77 -20.44
CA THR A 46 28.47 -18.47 -21.19
C THR A 46 28.70 -19.90 -20.71
N LYS A 47 28.22 -20.26 -19.52
CA LYS A 47 28.49 -21.54 -18.84
C LYS A 47 29.98 -21.77 -18.55
N GLU A 48 30.79 -20.73 -18.61
CA GLU A 48 32.22 -20.81 -18.28
C GLU A 48 32.43 -20.70 -16.77
N HIS A 49 33.38 -21.50 -16.27
CA HIS A 49 33.84 -21.42 -14.89
C HIS A 49 34.53 -20.06 -14.67
N LYS A 50 34.12 -19.34 -13.63
CA LYS A 50 34.69 -18.05 -13.23
C LYS A 50 35.60 -18.18 -12.03
N ASP A 51 35.13 -18.87 -11.00
CA ASP A 51 35.84 -18.97 -9.72
C ASP A 51 35.31 -20.15 -8.88
N THR A 52 36.02 -20.49 -7.81
CA THR A 52 35.62 -21.51 -6.85
C THR A 52 35.76 -20.95 -5.45
N LEU A 53 34.66 -20.95 -4.69
CA LEU A 53 34.66 -20.55 -3.28
C LEU A 53 34.65 -21.78 -2.39
N GLU A 54 35.46 -21.74 -1.33
CA GLU A 54 35.42 -22.70 -0.23
C GLU A 54 34.77 -22.03 0.97
N VAL A 55 33.69 -22.63 1.49
CA VAL A 55 32.94 -22.07 2.63
C VAL A 55 32.66 -23.14 3.68
N ASP A 56 32.61 -22.70 4.95
CA ASP A 56 32.31 -23.58 6.09
C ASP A 56 30.84 -24.04 6.09
N ALA A 57 29.94 -23.21 5.56
CA ALA A 57 28.51 -23.48 5.49
C ALA A 57 27.87 -22.77 4.29
N ALA A 58 26.84 -23.38 3.73
CA ALA A 58 26.03 -22.80 2.66
C ALA A 58 24.54 -22.79 3.04
N LEU A 59 23.90 -21.62 2.90
CA LEU A 59 22.46 -21.47 3.01
C LEU A 59 21.85 -21.45 1.60
N ILE A 60 21.05 -22.47 1.27
CA ILE A 60 20.35 -22.55 -0.02
C ILE A 60 18.96 -21.92 0.13
N ALA A 61 18.84 -20.65 -0.27
CA ALA A 61 17.59 -19.88 -0.22
C ALA A 61 17.03 -19.55 -1.61
N THR A 62 17.01 -20.53 -2.53
CA THR A 62 16.65 -20.34 -3.95
C THR A 62 15.14 -20.35 -4.23
N GLY A 63 14.31 -20.57 -3.21
CA GLY A 63 12.85 -20.59 -3.33
C GLY A 63 12.21 -21.65 -2.45
N ARG A 64 10.91 -21.87 -2.66
CA ARG A 64 10.13 -22.93 -2.03
C ARG A 64 9.47 -23.80 -3.11
N ALA A 65 9.29 -25.08 -2.77
CA ALA A 65 8.52 -26.02 -3.57
C ALA A 65 7.33 -26.53 -2.74
N PRO A 66 6.17 -26.78 -3.35
CA PRO A 66 5.02 -27.33 -2.66
C PRO A 66 5.26 -28.79 -2.28
N PHE A 67 4.77 -29.21 -1.12
CA PHE A 67 4.82 -30.60 -0.69
C PHE A 67 3.51 -31.32 -1.07
N THR A 68 3.44 -31.82 -2.29
CA THR A 68 2.23 -32.45 -2.88
C THR A 68 2.44 -33.90 -3.30
N TYR A 69 3.66 -34.42 -3.13
CA TYR A 69 3.98 -35.82 -3.40
C TYR A 69 3.28 -36.75 -2.39
N GLY A 70 2.74 -37.87 -2.87
CA GLY A 70 2.09 -38.87 -2.02
C GLY A 70 0.68 -38.50 -1.55
N LEU A 71 0.09 -37.41 -2.07
CA LEU A 71 -1.30 -37.03 -1.75
C LEU A 71 -2.37 -37.86 -2.49
N GLY A 72 -1.96 -38.73 -3.43
CA GLY A 72 -2.89 -39.56 -4.21
C GLY A 72 -3.70 -38.78 -5.24
N LEU A 73 -3.19 -37.64 -5.72
CA LEU A 73 -3.85 -36.75 -6.70
C LEU A 73 -4.15 -37.47 -8.02
N GLU A 74 -3.32 -38.44 -8.39
CA GLU A 74 -3.49 -39.31 -9.56
C GLU A 74 -4.79 -40.13 -9.49
N ASN A 75 -5.26 -40.51 -8.29
CA ASN A 75 -6.47 -41.30 -8.11
C ASN A 75 -7.75 -40.50 -8.39
N ILE A 76 -7.65 -39.17 -8.42
CA ILE A 76 -8.75 -38.24 -8.65
C ILE A 76 -8.53 -37.38 -9.90
N ASN A 77 -7.66 -37.83 -10.81
CA ASN A 77 -7.37 -37.16 -12.09
C ASN A 77 -6.81 -35.72 -11.94
N VAL A 78 -6.12 -35.40 -10.84
CA VAL A 78 -5.51 -34.09 -10.62
C VAL A 78 -4.03 -34.14 -11.00
N VAL A 79 -3.64 -33.29 -11.95
CA VAL A 79 -2.25 -33.16 -12.42
C VAL A 79 -1.66 -31.86 -11.88
N THR A 80 -0.53 -31.95 -11.18
CA THR A 80 0.15 -30.77 -10.64
C THR A 80 0.87 -29.99 -11.74
N GLN A 81 0.98 -28.67 -11.56
CA GLN A 81 1.75 -27.78 -12.42
C GLN A 81 3.01 -27.35 -11.68
N ARG A 82 4.18 -27.89 -12.05
CA ARG A 82 5.45 -27.69 -11.32
C ARG A 82 5.34 -28.07 -9.83
N GLY A 83 4.54 -29.08 -9.52
CA GLY A 83 4.25 -29.53 -8.16
C GLY A 83 3.07 -28.82 -7.48
N PHE A 84 2.58 -27.69 -8.01
CA PHE A 84 1.43 -26.99 -7.41
C PHE A 84 0.10 -27.60 -7.84
N VAL A 85 -0.87 -27.63 -6.93
CA VAL A 85 -2.23 -28.12 -7.22
C VAL A 85 -3.02 -27.00 -7.92
N PRO A 86 -3.53 -27.22 -9.16
CA PRO A 86 -4.32 -26.22 -9.86
C PRO A 86 -5.63 -25.92 -9.13
N VAL A 87 -5.94 -24.63 -8.97
CA VAL A 87 -7.19 -24.17 -8.36
C VAL A 87 -7.76 -22.97 -9.10
N ASP A 88 -9.08 -22.76 -8.97
CA ASP A 88 -9.74 -21.53 -9.40
C ASP A 88 -9.62 -20.40 -8.35
N GLU A 89 -10.27 -19.25 -8.57
CA GLU A 89 -10.28 -18.13 -7.60
C GLU A 89 -10.95 -18.46 -6.26
N ARG A 90 -11.72 -19.54 -6.21
CA ARG A 90 -12.44 -20.03 -5.03
C ARG A 90 -11.67 -21.13 -4.29
N MET A 91 -10.42 -21.37 -4.68
CA MET A 91 -9.53 -22.42 -4.16
C MET A 91 -10.04 -23.86 -4.43
N ARG A 92 -11.00 -24.04 -5.35
CA ARG A 92 -11.51 -25.35 -5.74
C ARG A 92 -10.51 -26.03 -6.67
N VAL A 93 -10.23 -27.31 -6.43
CA VAL A 93 -9.24 -28.05 -7.23
C VAL A 93 -9.77 -28.31 -8.64
N ILE A 94 -8.89 -28.12 -9.62
CA ILE A 94 -9.17 -28.36 -11.04
C ILE A 94 -8.44 -29.65 -11.47
N ASP A 95 -9.17 -30.56 -12.12
CA ASP A 95 -8.65 -31.81 -12.66
C ASP A 95 -7.92 -31.63 -14.01
N ALA A 96 -7.36 -32.70 -14.55
CA ALA A 96 -6.63 -32.68 -15.82
C ALA A 96 -7.51 -32.31 -17.03
N ASN A 97 -8.83 -32.45 -16.91
CA ASN A 97 -9.81 -32.13 -17.96
C ASN A 97 -10.32 -30.68 -17.85
N GLY A 98 -9.89 -29.92 -16.84
CA GLY A 98 -10.38 -28.57 -16.57
C GLY A 98 -11.68 -28.51 -15.76
N ASN A 99 -12.13 -29.64 -15.21
CA ASN A 99 -13.33 -29.72 -14.38
C ASN A 99 -13.00 -29.51 -12.91
N LEU A 100 -13.96 -28.95 -12.17
CA LEU A 100 -13.84 -28.83 -10.72
C LEU A 100 -14.02 -30.19 -10.06
N VAL A 101 -13.08 -30.56 -9.18
CA VAL A 101 -13.20 -31.75 -8.35
C VAL A 101 -14.20 -31.48 -7.22
N PRO A 102 -15.32 -32.22 -7.12
CA PRO A 102 -16.33 -31.99 -6.10
C PRO A 102 -15.75 -32.09 -4.69
N HIS A 103 -16.11 -31.12 -3.83
CA HIS A 103 -15.75 -31.08 -2.41
C HIS A 103 -14.23 -31.06 -2.12
N LEU A 104 -13.39 -30.75 -3.11
CA LEU A 104 -11.94 -30.67 -2.93
C LEU A 104 -11.43 -29.24 -3.15
N TYR A 105 -10.63 -28.79 -2.18
CA TYR A 105 -10.04 -27.45 -2.16
C TYR A 105 -8.54 -27.56 -1.86
N CYS A 106 -7.76 -26.60 -2.35
CA CYS A 106 -6.33 -26.51 -2.02
C CYS A 106 -5.94 -25.06 -1.68
N ILE A 107 -5.37 -24.88 -0.50
CA ILE A 107 -4.99 -23.58 0.06
C ILE A 107 -3.48 -23.48 0.33
N GLY A 108 -3.01 -22.27 0.57
CA GLY A 108 -1.64 -21.97 0.97
C GLY A 108 -0.61 -22.32 -0.09
N ASP A 109 0.61 -22.61 0.38
CA ASP A 109 1.77 -22.83 -0.50
C ASP A 109 1.57 -23.95 -1.53
N ALA A 110 0.67 -24.92 -1.27
CA ALA A 110 0.40 -26.04 -2.16
C ALA A 110 -0.25 -25.65 -3.50
N ASN A 111 -1.02 -24.55 -3.54
CA ASN A 111 -1.63 -24.07 -4.79
C ASN A 111 -0.76 -23.07 -5.56
N GLY A 112 0.29 -22.53 -4.92
CA GLY A 112 1.23 -21.61 -5.54
C GLY A 112 0.72 -20.19 -5.82
N LYS A 113 -0.55 -19.87 -5.54
CA LYS A 113 -1.12 -18.54 -5.81
C LYS A 113 -0.43 -17.45 -5.00
N MET A 114 -0.24 -17.66 -3.70
CA MET A 114 0.48 -16.73 -2.83
C MET A 114 1.06 -17.47 -1.63
N MET A 115 2.37 -17.63 -1.62
CA MET A 115 3.06 -18.40 -0.59
C MET A 115 3.35 -17.54 0.66
N LEU A 116 2.31 -17.02 1.32
CA LEU A 116 2.44 -16.25 2.56
C LEU A 116 1.57 -16.86 3.65
N ALA A 117 2.04 -16.85 4.90
CA ALA A 117 1.33 -17.50 5.99
C ALA A 117 -0.09 -16.94 6.18
N HIS A 118 -0.25 -15.61 6.21
CA HIS A 118 -1.55 -14.95 6.31
C HIS A 118 -2.41 -15.13 5.05
N ALA A 119 -1.80 -15.27 3.86
CA ALA A 119 -2.53 -15.62 2.65
C ALA A 119 -3.13 -17.03 2.73
N ALA A 120 -2.38 -18.00 3.26
CA ALA A 120 -2.87 -19.35 3.48
C ALA A 120 -4.06 -19.37 4.47
N SER A 121 -3.95 -18.65 5.58
CA SER A 121 -5.05 -18.49 6.54
C SER A 121 -6.28 -17.85 5.92
N ALA A 122 -6.11 -16.77 5.15
CA ALA A 122 -7.22 -16.09 4.47
C ALA A 122 -7.89 -16.96 3.41
N GLN A 123 -7.12 -17.74 2.64
CA GLN A 123 -7.64 -18.74 1.71
C GLN A 123 -8.45 -19.82 2.44
N GLY A 124 -7.98 -20.29 3.59
CA GLY A 124 -8.71 -21.23 4.45
C GLY A 124 -10.06 -20.67 4.91
N ILE A 125 -10.09 -19.42 5.37
CA ILE A 125 -11.33 -18.74 5.76
C ILE A 125 -12.28 -18.63 4.55
N SER A 126 -11.78 -18.22 3.38
CA SER A 126 -12.57 -18.15 2.14
C SER A 126 -13.16 -19.51 1.77
N VAL A 127 -12.43 -20.62 1.92
CA VAL A 127 -12.97 -21.96 1.68
C VAL A 127 -14.07 -22.31 2.68
N VAL A 128 -13.88 -22.07 3.98
CA VAL A 128 -14.88 -22.40 5.02
C VAL A 128 -16.17 -21.60 4.83
N GLU A 129 -16.08 -20.30 4.53
CA GLU A 129 -17.23 -19.46 4.22
C GLU A 129 -18.03 -20.03 3.03
N GLN A 130 -17.34 -20.42 1.96
CA GLN A 130 -17.98 -21.02 0.79
C GLN A 130 -18.65 -22.36 1.08
N VAL A 131 -17.98 -23.24 1.84
CA VAL A 131 -18.53 -24.55 2.25
C VAL A 131 -19.78 -24.37 3.13
N THR A 132 -19.84 -23.30 3.92
CA THR A 132 -21.01 -22.97 4.77
C THR A 132 -22.10 -22.16 4.05
N GLY A 133 -21.96 -21.96 2.73
CA GLY A 133 -22.97 -21.31 1.88
C GLY A 133 -22.85 -19.79 1.79
N ARG A 134 -21.76 -19.19 2.30
CA ARG A 134 -21.47 -17.76 2.13
C ARG A 134 -20.55 -17.56 0.94
N ASP A 135 -20.94 -16.69 0.01
CA ASP A 135 -20.07 -16.36 -1.11
C ASP A 135 -18.88 -15.51 -0.64
N HIS A 136 -17.66 -16.05 -0.74
CA HIS A 136 -16.45 -15.34 -0.37
C HIS A 136 -15.28 -15.72 -1.30
N VAL A 137 -14.80 -14.73 -2.05
CA VAL A 137 -13.56 -14.81 -2.84
C VAL A 137 -12.53 -13.87 -2.20
N LEU A 138 -11.35 -14.41 -1.87
CA LEU A 138 -10.25 -13.61 -1.33
C LEU A 138 -9.76 -12.61 -2.39
N ASN A 139 -9.66 -11.33 -2.03
CA ASN A 139 -8.95 -10.35 -2.84
C ASN A 139 -7.44 -10.50 -2.62
N HIS A 140 -6.74 -11.27 -3.46
CA HIS A 140 -5.29 -11.45 -3.32
C HIS A 140 -4.48 -10.15 -3.54
N LEU A 141 -5.04 -9.14 -4.22
CA LEU A 141 -4.37 -7.85 -4.40
C LEU A 141 -4.27 -7.05 -3.09
N SER A 142 -5.19 -7.27 -2.15
CA SER A 142 -5.16 -6.60 -0.85
C SER A 142 -4.25 -7.29 0.17
N VAL A 143 -3.71 -8.47 -0.14
CA VAL A 143 -2.84 -9.20 0.80
C VAL A 143 -1.43 -8.57 0.79
N PRO A 144 -0.96 -8.03 1.93
CA PRO A 144 0.34 -7.38 1.99
C PRO A 144 1.47 -8.41 2.01
N ALA A 145 2.67 -8.01 1.62
CA ALA A 145 3.89 -8.79 1.81
C ALA A 145 4.95 -7.92 2.46
N ALA A 146 5.79 -8.52 3.31
CA ALA A 146 6.87 -7.82 4.00
C ALA A 146 8.18 -8.62 3.96
N CYS A 147 9.28 -7.90 4.02
CA CYS A 147 10.63 -8.39 4.28
C CYS A 147 11.16 -7.68 5.52
N PHE A 148 11.46 -8.45 6.56
CA PHE A 148 11.84 -7.97 7.89
C PHE A 148 13.35 -7.67 7.99
N THR A 149 13.88 -6.99 6.97
CA THR A 149 15.21 -6.37 7.06
C THR A 149 15.15 -5.11 7.91
N HIS A 150 16.30 -4.49 8.16
CA HIS A 150 16.36 -3.17 8.79
C HIS A 150 17.09 -2.17 7.88
N PRO A 151 16.40 -1.17 7.30
CA PRO A 151 14.95 -0.93 7.36
C PRO A 151 14.11 -2.03 6.69
N GLU A 152 12.82 -2.06 7.03
CA GLU A 152 11.86 -3.04 6.51
C GLU A 152 11.43 -2.70 5.08
N ILE A 153 10.90 -3.70 4.39
CA ILE A 153 10.30 -3.54 3.07
C ILE A 153 8.90 -4.13 3.10
N SER A 154 7.91 -3.41 2.60
CA SER A 154 6.55 -3.92 2.50
C SER A 154 5.88 -3.46 1.21
N MET A 155 4.86 -4.19 0.78
CA MET A 155 4.05 -3.80 -0.35
C MET A 155 2.67 -4.46 -0.34
N VAL A 156 1.75 -3.88 -1.07
CA VAL A 156 0.42 -4.42 -1.37
C VAL A 156 0.00 -3.98 -2.78
N GLY A 157 -0.82 -4.79 -3.45
CA GLY A 157 -1.30 -4.51 -4.80
C GLY A 157 -0.23 -4.70 -5.89
N LEU A 158 -0.41 -3.94 -6.98
CA LEU A 158 0.37 -4.03 -8.21
C LEU A 158 1.73 -3.34 -8.09
N THR A 159 2.75 -3.86 -8.76
CA THR A 159 4.04 -3.16 -8.98
C THR A 159 3.95 -2.25 -10.19
N GLU A 160 4.80 -1.21 -10.28
CA GLU A 160 4.70 -0.24 -11.38
C GLU A 160 4.97 -0.87 -12.76
N THR A 161 6.01 -1.69 -12.88
CA THR A 161 6.66 -1.88 -14.19
C THR A 161 6.29 -3.16 -14.92
N ASP A 162 6.22 -3.02 -16.24
CA ASP A 162 6.72 -3.94 -17.28
C ASP A 162 8.22 -3.65 -17.52
N ASN A 163 9.14 -4.50 -17.06
CA ASN A 163 10.60 -4.50 -17.37
C ASN A 163 11.35 -3.13 -17.37
N VAL A 164 11.99 -2.76 -16.24
CA VAL A 164 13.14 -1.81 -16.30
C VAL A 164 14.44 -2.60 -16.44
N ASP A 165 14.73 -3.05 -17.67
CA ASP A 165 16.11 -3.12 -18.18
C ASP A 165 16.07 -3.18 -19.72
N HIS A 166 16.49 -2.10 -20.37
CA HIS A 166 16.54 -1.95 -21.82
C HIS A 166 17.69 -2.71 -22.51
N ASP A 167 18.16 -3.82 -21.93
CA ASP A 167 19.28 -4.61 -22.48
C ASP A 167 18.98 -6.11 -22.63
N ILE A 168 17.72 -6.53 -22.52
CA ILE A 168 17.32 -7.91 -22.81
C ILE A 168 16.24 -7.90 -23.88
N ASN A 169 16.63 -8.32 -25.09
CA ASN A 169 15.75 -8.45 -26.25
C ASN A 169 14.62 -9.46 -25.96
N ILE A 170 13.40 -8.95 -25.74
CA ILE A 170 12.23 -9.71 -25.27
C ILE A 170 11.60 -10.57 -26.39
N GLU A 171 11.96 -10.37 -27.66
CA GLU A 171 11.31 -11.07 -28.78
C GLU A 171 11.64 -12.58 -28.90
N LYS A 172 12.57 -13.12 -28.10
CA LYS A 172 12.91 -14.55 -28.13
C LYS A 172 12.38 -15.40 -26.97
N ILE A 173 11.74 -14.82 -25.95
CA ILE A 173 11.29 -15.57 -24.75
C ILE A 173 9.78 -15.89 -24.79
N THR A 174 8.99 -15.16 -25.57
CA THR A 174 7.52 -15.22 -25.59
C THR A 174 6.89 -16.43 -26.30
N LYS A 175 7.66 -17.48 -26.67
CA LYS A 175 7.10 -18.73 -27.21
C LYS A 175 6.93 -19.86 -26.21
N THR A 176 7.18 -19.62 -24.93
CA THR A 176 6.93 -20.61 -23.88
C THR A 176 6.01 -20.00 -22.85
N ALA A 177 4.78 -20.51 -22.75
CA ALA A 177 3.77 -20.18 -21.75
C ALA A 177 4.18 -20.61 -20.32
N HIS A 178 5.40 -20.25 -19.88
CA HIS A 178 6.11 -20.86 -18.74
C HIS A 178 6.37 -19.90 -17.56
N GLU A 179 5.87 -18.66 -17.58
CA GLU A 179 6.20 -17.65 -16.56
C GLU A 179 5.01 -17.05 -15.79
N THR A 180 3.81 -17.64 -15.88
CA THR A 180 2.60 -17.06 -15.29
C THR A 180 2.41 -17.28 -13.78
N HIS A 181 3.19 -18.16 -13.12
CA HIS A 181 2.92 -18.53 -11.71
C HIS A 181 3.65 -17.68 -10.65
N HIS A 182 4.59 -16.81 -11.01
CA HIS A 182 5.30 -15.94 -10.04
C HIS A 182 5.51 -14.49 -10.49
N LYS A 183 4.99 -14.09 -11.65
CA LYS A 183 5.03 -12.69 -12.09
C LYS A 183 3.98 -11.93 -11.26
N LYS A 184 4.42 -11.01 -10.38
CA LYS A 184 3.46 -10.15 -9.67
C LYS A 184 2.65 -9.36 -10.68
N PRO A 185 1.34 -9.16 -10.44
CA PRO A 185 0.50 -8.42 -11.36
C PRO A 185 1.00 -6.97 -11.50
N GLN A 186 1.12 -6.52 -12.75
CA GLN A 186 1.78 -5.26 -13.12
C GLN A 186 0.75 -4.20 -13.46
N ALA A 187 0.95 -2.98 -12.93
CA ALA A 187 0.00 -1.88 -13.09
C ALA A 187 -0.08 -1.38 -14.53
N ARG A 188 1.07 -1.27 -15.22
CA ARG A 188 1.15 -0.85 -16.63
C ARG A 188 0.49 -1.88 -17.57
N GLU A 189 0.84 -3.16 -17.44
CA GLU A 189 0.18 -4.25 -18.18
C GLU A 189 -1.36 -4.22 -18.02
N LYS A 190 -1.85 -4.03 -16.78
CA LYS A 190 -3.29 -3.91 -16.52
C LYS A 190 -3.90 -2.67 -17.19
N ALA A 191 -3.24 -1.52 -17.07
CA ALA A 191 -3.64 -0.26 -17.68
C ALA A 191 -3.75 -0.34 -19.21
N GLU A 192 -2.77 -0.96 -19.87
CA GLU A 192 -2.77 -1.17 -21.32
C GLU A 192 -3.92 -2.07 -21.76
N LYS A 193 -4.17 -3.15 -21.02
CA LYS A 193 -5.24 -4.11 -21.33
C LYS A 193 -6.65 -3.53 -21.12
N GLU A 194 -6.83 -2.75 -20.07
CA GLU A 194 -8.13 -2.20 -19.68
C GLU A 194 -8.38 -0.77 -20.19
N GLY A 195 -7.37 -0.14 -20.79
CA GLY A 195 -7.48 1.18 -21.42
C GLY A 195 -7.58 2.35 -20.43
N PHE A 196 -6.78 2.35 -19.36
CA PHE A 196 -6.70 3.46 -18.40
C PHE A 196 -5.26 3.92 -18.17
N GLU A 197 -5.07 5.13 -17.63
CA GLU A 197 -3.75 5.66 -17.27
C GLU A 197 -3.40 5.37 -15.81
N ILE A 198 -2.10 5.24 -15.52
CA ILE A 198 -1.60 5.18 -14.14
C ILE A 198 -0.82 6.43 -13.79
N SER A 199 -0.87 6.80 -12.51
CA SER A 199 -0.03 7.83 -11.92
C SER A 199 0.71 7.27 -10.72
N VAL A 200 1.84 7.92 -10.39
CA VAL A 200 2.73 7.52 -9.30
C VAL A 200 2.98 8.72 -8.40
N ALA A 201 2.77 8.51 -7.10
CA ALA A 201 3.08 9.47 -6.05
C ALA A 201 4.14 8.87 -5.11
N LYS A 202 4.97 9.72 -4.50
CA LYS A 202 6.10 9.29 -3.68
C LYS A 202 6.35 10.26 -2.55
N THR A 203 6.78 9.73 -1.42
CA THR A 203 7.28 10.54 -0.29
C THR A 203 8.50 9.88 0.34
N SER A 204 9.32 10.65 1.04
CA SER A 204 10.52 10.18 1.71
C SER A 204 10.37 10.24 3.22
N PHE A 205 10.90 9.23 3.91
CA PHE A 205 11.00 9.21 5.37
C PHE A 205 11.90 10.36 5.90
N LYS A 206 12.74 10.97 5.06
CA LYS A 206 13.55 12.15 5.42
C LYS A 206 12.71 13.40 5.70
N ALA A 207 11.48 13.46 5.21
CA ALA A 207 10.55 14.54 5.52
C ALA A 207 9.71 14.27 6.78
N ASN A 208 9.74 13.04 7.32
CA ASN A 208 8.94 12.67 8.48
C ASN A 208 9.69 12.96 9.79
N THR A 209 9.11 13.80 10.64
CA THR A 209 9.75 14.25 11.89
C THR A 209 9.99 13.11 12.88
N LYS A 210 9.08 12.13 12.96
CA LYS A 210 9.24 10.95 13.81
C LYS A 210 10.41 10.07 13.33
N ALA A 211 10.53 9.81 12.03
CA ALA A 211 11.64 9.06 11.46
C ALA A 211 12.99 9.75 11.70
N LEU A 212 13.04 11.08 11.58
CA LEU A 212 14.23 11.87 11.91
C LEU A 212 14.58 11.79 13.40
N ALA A 213 13.58 11.85 14.28
CA ALA A 213 13.78 11.74 15.73
C ALA A 213 14.34 10.38 16.15
N GLU A 214 13.99 9.30 15.43
CA GLU A 214 14.53 7.95 15.63
C GLU A 214 15.85 7.70 14.90
N ASN A 215 16.39 8.70 14.18
CA ASN A 215 17.59 8.57 13.33
C ASN A 215 17.46 7.49 12.24
N GLU A 216 16.24 7.28 11.74
CA GLU A 216 15.87 6.25 10.75
C GLU A 216 15.15 6.90 9.55
N GLY A 217 15.72 8.00 9.04
CA GLY A 217 15.15 8.76 7.93
C GLY A 217 15.37 8.15 6.55
N GLU A 218 16.14 7.07 6.42
CA GLU A 218 16.34 6.39 5.14
C GLU A 218 15.09 5.59 4.76
N GLY A 219 14.35 6.09 3.77
CA GLY A 219 13.12 5.44 3.33
C GLY A 219 12.39 6.13 2.20
N LEU A 220 11.52 5.37 1.54
CA LEU A 220 10.64 5.78 0.46
C LEU A 220 9.30 5.06 0.60
N ALA A 221 8.20 5.79 0.49
CA ALA A 221 6.88 5.23 0.23
C ALA A 221 6.43 5.64 -1.18
N LYS A 222 5.81 4.70 -1.90
CA LYS A 222 5.41 4.84 -3.30
C LYS A 222 3.98 4.34 -3.45
N LEU A 223 3.14 5.16 -4.09
CA LEU A 223 1.75 4.88 -4.43
C LEU A 223 1.62 4.80 -5.94
N ILE A 224 0.93 3.78 -6.43
CA ILE A 224 0.53 3.60 -7.82
C ILE A 224 -0.99 3.62 -7.84
N TYR A 225 -1.58 4.45 -8.69
CA TYR A 225 -3.00 4.70 -8.68
C TYR A 225 -3.55 5.11 -10.04
N ARG A 226 -4.89 5.10 -10.15
CA ARG A 226 -5.61 5.62 -11.30
C ARG A 226 -6.01 7.08 -11.08
N PRO A 227 -5.56 8.04 -11.92
CA PRO A 227 -5.93 9.45 -11.78
C PRO A 227 -7.39 9.74 -12.20
N ASP A 228 -7.99 8.88 -13.04
CA ASP A 228 -9.37 9.08 -13.51
C ASP A 228 -10.43 8.91 -12.40
N ASN A 229 -10.20 8.01 -11.43
CA ASN A 229 -11.19 7.66 -10.40
C ASN A 229 -10.63 7.51 -8.97
N GLY A 230 -9.32 7.69 -8.80
CA GLY A 230 -8.64 7.57 -7.51
C GLY A 230 -8.46 6.14 -6.99
N GLU A 231 -8.56 5.10 -7.84
CA GLU A 231 -8.27 3.71 -7.44
C GLU A 231 -6.82 3.55 -6.99
N ILE A 232 -6.62 3.01 -5.78
CA ILE A 232 -5.30 2.59 -5.32
C ILE A 232 -4.97 1.25 -5.96
N LEU A 233 -3.96 1.22 -6.83
CA LEU A 233 -3.52 0.01 -7.51
C LEU A 233 -2.44 -0.73 -6.71
N GLY A 234 -1.58 0.00 -6.01
CA GLY A 234 -0.57 -0.59 -5.16
C GLY A 234 0.22 0.43 -4.35
N VAL A 235 0.73 -0.01 -3.20
CA VAL A 235 1.58 0.79 -2.31
C VAL A 235 2.81 -0.03 -1.95
N HIS A 236 3.97 0.62 -1.97
CA HIS A 236 5.26 -0.01 -1.70
C HIS A 236 6.05 0.88 -0.75
N ILE A 237 6.59 0.31 0.31
CA ILE A 237 7.28 1.04 1.37
C ILE A 237 8.63 0.39 1.64
N PHE A 238 9.67 1.21 1.73
CA PHE A 238 10.97 0.87 2.28
C PHE A 238 11.24 1.86 3.40
N GLY A 239 11.38 1.41 4.65
CA GLY A 239 11.57 2.32 5.77
C GLY A 239 11.25 1.69 7.12
N LEU A 240 11.38 2.52 8.15
CA LEU A 240 11.10 2.15 9.53
C LEU A 240 9.61 1.74 9.70
N HIS A 241 9.34 0.59 10.32
CA HIS A 241 7.99 0.03 10.51
C HIS A 241 7.18 -0.15 9.21
N ALA A 242 7.83 -0.37 8.07
CA ALA A 242 7.14 -0.58 6.80
C ALA A 242 6.13 -1.74 6.87
N ALA A 243 6.42 -2.81 7.62
CA ALA A 243 5.53 -3.95 7.78
C ALA A 243 4.22 -3.61 8.51
N ASP A 244 4.24 -2.63 9.41
CA ASP A 244 3.05 -2.15 10.11
C ASP A 244 2.28 -1.12 9.26
N LEU A 245 3.00 -0.16 8.68
CA LEU A 245 2.41 0.92 7.87
C LEU A 245 1.61 0.39 6.69
N ILE A 246 2.06 -0.69 6.04
CA ILE A 246 1.40 -1.23 4.84
C ILE A 246 -0.04 -1.68 5.09
N HIS A 247 -0.42 -1.94 6.35
CA HIS A 247 -1.76 -2.39 6.68
C HIS A 247 -2.84 -1.35 6.40
N GLU A 248 -2.53 -0.06 6.48
CA GLU A 248 -3.47 1.00 6.08
C GLU A 248 -3.79 0.90 4.58
N ALA A 249 -2.75 0.80 3.75
CA ALA A 249 -2.91 0.64 2.31
C ALA A 249 -3.57 -0.70 1.95
N SER A 250 -3.26 -1.77 2.67
CA SER A 250 -3.88 -3.09 2.49
C SER A 250 -5.37 -3.06 2.75
N ASN A 251 -5.81 -2.41 3.82
CA ASN A 251 -7.22 -2.21 4.12
C ASN A 251 -7.90 -1.32 3.08
N ALA A 252 -7.23 -0.24 2.63
CA ALA A 252 -7.76 0.63 1.58
C ALA A 252 -8.01 -0.13 0.27
N VAL A 253 -7.07 -1.00 -0.14
CA VAL A 253 -7.22 -1.86 -1.33
C VAL A 253 -8.31 -2.92 -1.11
N ALA A 254 -8.41 -3.50 0.09
CA ALA A 254 -9.43 -4.49 0.42
C ALA A 254 -10.86 -3.91 0.34
N LEU A 255 -11.03 -2.68 0.83
CA LEU A 255 -12.33 -1.99 0.88
C LEU A 255 -12.64 -1.18 -0.39
N GLY A 256 -11.69 -1.09 -1.33
CA GLY A 256 -11.84 -0.27 -2.55
C GLY A 256 -11.89 1.23 -2.25
N THR A 257 -11.29 1.67 -1.14
CA THR A 257 -11.20 3.07 -0.75
C THR A 257 -10.44 3.85 -1.80
N ARG A 258 -10.94 5.04 -2.14
CA ARG A 258 -10.35 5.89 -3.16
C ARG A 258 -9.45 6.96 -2.54
N ILE A 259 -8.52 7.48 -3.33
CA ILE A 259 -7.58 8.52 -2.92
C ILE A 259 -8.29 9.76 -2.40
N GLN A 260 -9.41 10.16 -3.03
CA GLN A 260 -10.20 11.30 -2.59
C GLN A 260 -10.76 11.15 -1.17
N ASP A 261 -10.94 9.91 -0.69
CA ASP A 261 -11.48 9.63 0.64
C ASP A 261 -10.36 9.49 1.67
N ILE A 262 -9.35 8.65 1.38
CA ILE A 262 -8.30 8.31 2.34
C ILE A 262 -7.38 9.49 2.67
N ARG A 263 -7.17 10.43 1.75
CA ARG A 263 -6.31 11.62 1.97
C ARG A 263 -6.84 12.60 3.03
N PHE A 264 -8.10 12.42 3.46
CA PHE A 264 -8.71 13.21 4.52
C PHE A 264 -8.73 12.45 5.86
N ALA A 265 -8.21 11.21 5.89
CA ALA A 265 -8.01 10.48 7.13
C ALA A 265 -7.01 11.23 8.01
N VAL A 266 -7.35 11.37 9.29
CA VAL A 266 -6.51 12.06 10.27
C VAL A 266 -5.45 11.11 10.77
N HIS A 267 -4.19 11.44 10.50
CA HIS A 267 -3.03 10.73 11.02
C HIS A 267 -2.52 11.43 12.28
N ALA A 268 -2.13 10.66 13.29
CA ALA A 268 -1.63 11.22 14.53
C ALA A 268 -0.25 11.87 14.32
N HIS A 269 -0.01 13.03 14.94
CA HIS A 269 1.27 13.73 14.90
C HIS A 269 1.96 13.75 16.27
N PRO A 270 3.28 13.50 16.36
CA PRO A 270 4.16 12.99 15.31
C PRO A 270 4.12 11.45 15.23
N THR A 271 3.91 10.88 14.04
CA THR A 271 4.00 9.42 13.81
C THR A 271 4.58 9.08 12.44
N LEU A 272 5.00 7.82 12.27
CA LEU A 272 5.44 7.31 10.96
C LEU A 272 4.27 7.19 9.97
N SER A 273 3.02 7.11 10.46
CA SER A 273 1.83 7.02 9.61
C SER A 273 1.63 8.28 8.75
N GLU A 274 2.18 9.42 9.16
CA GLU A 274 2.20 10.64 8.35
C GLU A 274 2.98 10.48 7.03
N VAL A 275 3.82 9.47 6.89
CA VAL A 275 4.41 9.10 5.59
C VAL A 275 3.30 8.68 4.60
N LEU A 276 2.31 7.92 5.04
CA LEU A 276 1.19 7.54 4.18
C LEU A 276 0.23 8.71 3.95
N ASP A 277 -0.01 9.53 4.96
CA ASP A 277 -0.78 10.78 4.83
C ASP A 277 -0.23 11.68 3.70
N GLU A 278 1.06 12.00 3.77
CA GLU A 278 1.75 12.80 2.75
C GLU A 278 1.78 12.09 1.39
N LEU A 279 1.90 10.76 1.38
CA LEU A 279 1.83 9.97 0.16
C LEU A 279 0.47 10.14 -0.53
N PHE A 280 -0.64 9.98 0.20
CA PHE A 280 -1.99 10.11 -0.35
C PHE A 280 -2.31 11.54 -0.78
N LYS A 281 -1.87 12.54 0.00
CA LYS A 281 -2.02 13.97 -0.35
C LYS A 281 -1.21 14.37 -1.58
N SER A 282 -0.08 13.73 -1.83
CA SER A 282 0.78 14.02 -2.99
C SER A 282 0.24 13.49 -4.32
N ALA A 283 -0.83 12.68 -4.30
CA ALA A 283 -1.51 12.22 -5.50
C ALA A 283 -2.14 13.40 -6.28
N LYS A 284 -1.79 13.49 -7.57
CA LYS A 284 -2.26 14.52 -8.51
C LYS A 284 -3.43 14.01 -9.35
N ASP A 285 -4.25 14.95 -9.82
CA ASP A 285 -5.40 14.76 -10.71
C ASP A 285 -6.35 13.62 -10.29
N VAL A 286 -7.43 13.97 -9.60
CA VAL A 286 -8.57 13.10 -9.31
C VAL A 286 -9.84 13.79 -9.84
N SER A 287 -9.83 13.98 -11.17
CA SER A 287 -10.78 14.57 -12.15
C SER A 287 -11.80 15.68 -11.80
N ASN A 288 -11.91 16.25 -10.58
CA ASN A 288 -12.60 17.52 -10.32
C ASN A 288 -12.37 18.06 -8.89
N MET A 289 -11.12 18.19 -8.47
CA MET A 289 -10.81 18.76 -7.15
C MET A 289 -11.07 20.27 -7.15
N GLY A 290 -12.26 20.66 -6.67
CA GLY A 290 -12.53 22.01 -6.17
C GLY A 290 -11.40 22.40 -5.23
N MET A 291 -10.69 23.46 -5.61
CA MET A 291 -9.46 23.92 -4.98
C MET A 291 -9.75 24.45 -3.56
N PHE A 292 -9.71 23.56 -2.57
CA PHE A 292 -9.43 23.96 -1.20
C PHE A 292 -7.97 23.64 -0.93
N LYS A 293 -7.15 24.69 -0.88
CA LYS A 293 -5.78 24.58 -0.37
C LYS A 293 -5.86 24.00 1.04
N TYR A 294 -5.13 22.92 1.27
CA TYR A 294 -4.83 22.45 2.63
C TYR A 294 -4.13 23.58 3.39
N PHE A 295 -4.55 23.80 4.63
CA PHE A 295 -3.92 24.72 5.57
C PHE A 295 -3.16 23.88 6.59
N GLU A 296 -1.83 23.97 6.58
CA GLU A 296 -1.00 23.46 7.67
C GLU A 296 -1.07 24.45 8.84
N VAL A 297 -1.46 23.96 10.01
CA VAL A 297 -1.29 24.71 11.26
C VAL A 297 0.13 24.44 11.75
N PHE A 298 1.05 25.35 11.47
CA PHE A 298 2.40 25.28 12.03
C PHE A 298 2.34 25.55 13.54
N PRO A 299 2.84 24.64 14.41
CA PRO A 299 3.04 24.98 15.81
C PRO A 299 4.18 26.01 15.90
N TYR A 300 3.87 27.20 16.41
CA TYR A 300 4.87 28.18 16.77
C TYR A 300 5.72 27.61 17.92
N ILE A 301 7.03 27.43 17.69
CA ILE A 301 7.97 27.04 18.74
C ILE A 301 8.29 28.28 19.57
N GLY A 302 7.35 28.65 20.45
CA GLY A 302 7.50 29.70 21.44
C GLY A 302 6.94 29.19 22.76
N GLY A 303 7.77 29.15 23.80
CA GLY A 303 7.44 28.54 25.08
C GLY A 303 6.36 29.29 25.86
N SER A 304 5.09 28.94 25.64
CA SER A 304 4.03 28.94 26.65
C SER A 304 2.91 28.00 26.19
N LEU A 305 2.39 27.19 27.10
CA LEU A 305 1.22 26.34 26.89
C LEU A 305 -0.05 27.23 26.88
N ASP A 306 -0.22 28.03 25.83
CA ASP A 306 -1.45 28.77 25.58
C ASP A 306 -2.27 28.03 24.52
N TYR A 307 -3.44 27.53 24.92
CA TYR A 307 -4.41 26.93 24.00
C TYR A 307 -4.98 28.04 23.11
N HIS A 308 -4.50 28.14 21.86
CA HIS A 308 -5.01 29.09 20.89
C HIS A 308 -6.20 28.51 20.10
N MET A 309 -7.32 29.23 20.08
CA MET A 309 -8.40 28.99 19.13
C MET A 309 -7.94 29.38 17.72
N HIS A 310 -7.94 28.44 16.79
CA HIS A 310 -7.71 28.72 15.38
C HIS A 310 -9.04 29.04 14.68
N TRP A 311 -9.17 30.28 14.20
CA TRP A 311 -10.29 30.69 13.33
C TRP A 311 -9.91 30.45 11.87
N ILE A 312 -10.80 29.84 11.09
CA ILE A 312 -10.63 29.65 9.64
C ILE A 312 -11.59 30.61 8.94
N GLN A 313 -11.05 31.58 8.21
CA GLN A 313 -11.83 32.47 7.36
C GLN A 313 -11.80 31.94 5.92
N VAL A 314 -12.91 31.37 5.46
CA VAL A 314 -13.04 30.87 4.08
C VAL A 314 -13.52 32.02 3.18
N LYS A 315 -12.71 32.41 2.20
CA LYS A 315 -13.11 33.39 1.19
C LYS A 315 -13.80 32.64 0.04
N ALA A 316 -15.10 32.87 -0.15
CA ALA A 316 -15.83 32.32 -1.29
C ALA A 316 -15.19 32.77 -2.62
N PRO A 317 -15.17 31.93 -3.66
CA PRO A 317 -14.64 32.32 -4.96
C PRO A 317 -15.44 33.51 -5.52
N ALA A 318 -14.74 34.51 -6.04
CA ALA A 318 -15.32 35.74 -6.53
C ALA A 318 -16.34 35.46 -7.64
N SER A 319 -17.63 35.66 -7.36
CA SER A 319 -18.63 35.85 -8.40
C SER A 319 -18.35 37.19 -9.08
N THR A 320 -18.23 37.18 -10.40
CA THR A 320 -18.05 38.37 -11.23
C THR A 320 -19.24 39.33 -11.11
N SER A 321 -19.14 40.37 -10.28
CA SER A 321 -19.75 41.70 -10.51
C SER A 321 -19.47 42.71 -9.39
N SER A 322 -18.72 43.76 -9.75
CA SER A 322 -18.69 45.14 -9.21
C SER A 322 -18.11 45.41 -7.80
N PRO A 323 -17.40 46.55 -7.60
CA PRO A 323 -16.68 46.84 -6.37
C PRO A 323 -17.62 47.44 -5.32
N ILE A 324 -17.60 46.88 -4.11
CA ILE A 324 -18.19 47.51 -2.91
C ILE A 324 -17.02 47.91 -2.00
N SER A 325 -17.17 49.10 -1.44
CA SER A 325 -16.23 49.95 -0.69
C SER A 325 -15.49 49.29 0.48
N GLU A 326 -14.37 49.92 0.83
CA GLU A 326 -13.38 49.60 1.89
C GLU A 326 -13.94 49.02 3.20
N PRO A 327 -13.17 48.16 3.91
CA PRO A 327 -13.57 47.62 5.20
C PRO A 327 -13.45 48.68 6.30
N VAL A 328 -14.56 48.92 7.01
CA VAL A 328 -14.57 49.67 8.27
C VAL A 328 -13.94 48.78 9.36
N ALA A 329 -12.82 49.23 9.94
CA ALA A 329 -12.25 48.61 11.13
C ALA A 329 -13.17 48.88 12.33
N ALA A 330 -13.76 47.83 12.90
CA ALA A 330 -14.41 47.91 14.20
C ALA A 330 -13.39 47.48 15.27
N GLU A 331 -12.90 48.45 16.06
CA GLU A 331 -12.22 48.16 17.32
C GLU A 331 -13.26 47.66 18.33
N TYR A 332 -13.06 46.45 18.87
CA TYR A 332 -13.86 45.93 19.96
C TYR A 332 -12.97 45.77 21.20
N GLN A 333 -13.25 46.59 22.22
CA GLN A 333 -12.66 46.48 23.56
C GLN A 333 -13.59 45.64 24.44
N GLY A 334 -13.05 44.57 25.04
CA GLY A 334 -13.55 44.05 26.32
C GLY A 334 -14.46 42.82 26.28
N THR A 335 -13.88 41.71 26.77
CA THR A 335 -14.42 40.71 27.72
C THR A 335 -15.81 40.09 27.50
N SER A 336 -15.80 38.75 27.45
CA SER A 336 -16.88 37.75 27.60
C SER A 336 -17.44 37.15 26.29
N PHE A 337 -17.25 35.84 26.13
CA PHE A 337 -17.74 35.04 25.00
C PHE A 337 -19.13 34.43 25.32
N PRO A 338 -20.07 34.47 24.38
CA PRO A 338 -20.94 33.34 24.11
C PRO A 338 -20.60 32.72 22.74
N SER A 339 -20.56 31.39 22.72
CA SER A 339 -20.42 30.54 21.53
C SER A 339 -21.57 30.74 20.54
N LEU A 340 -21.28 30.99 19.26
CA LEU A 340 -22.27 30.93 18.18
C LEU A 340 -21.82 29.92 17.11
N ALA A 341 -22.67 28.93 16.86
CA ALA A 341 -22.51 27.90 15.83
C ALA A 341 -22.73 28.48 14.42
N ILE A 342 -22.21 27.77 13.42
CA ILE A 342 -22.31 28.05 11.99
C ILE A 342 -23.72 27.69 11.48
N ASP A 343 -24.35 28.57 10.71
CA ASP A 343 -25.51 28.23 9.88
C ASP A 343 -25.05 28.10 8.42
N ILE A 344 -25.29 26.93 7.82
CA ILE A 344 -25.05 26.63 6.41
C ILE A 344 -26.43 26.58 5.77
N ASP A 345 -26.82 27.66 5.11
CA ASP A 345 -27.80 27.56 4.03
C ASP A 345 -27.74 28.78 3.11
N SER A 346 -27.36 28.57 1.85
CA SER A 346 -27.70 29.41 0.68
C SER A 346 -27.05 28.87 -0.59
N ALA A 347 -27.51 27.72 -1.08
CA ALA A 347 -27.29 27.33 -2.47
C ALA A 347 -28.46 26.50 -3.05
N ALA A 348 -29.70 27.01 -2.98
CA ALA A 348 -30.74 26.70 -3.97
C ALA A 348 -31.95 27.63 -3.81
N LYS A 349 -32.35 28.30 -4.89
CA LYS A 349 -33.57 29.12 -5.00
C LYS A 349 -34.83 28.24 -4.93
N VAL A 350 -35.81 28.56 -4.07
CA VAL A 350 -37.27 28.50 -4.31
C VAL A 350 -37.95 29.54 -3.39
N GLY A 351 -38.99 30.22 -3.86
CA GLY A 351 -39.51 31.47 -3.30
C GLY A 351 -40.55 31.37 -2.16
N GLU A 352 -41.00 32.58 -1.81
CA GLU A 352 -42.23 32.98 -1.09
C GLU A 352 -42.42 32.60 0.40
N GLU A 353 -42.50 33.67 1.19
CA GLU A 353 -43.48 33.97 2.26
C GLU A 353 -43.63 33.12 3.54
N ILE A 354 -43.47 33.84 4.66
CA ILE A 354 -44.22 33.76 5.95
C ILE A 354 -43.90 32.60 6.91
N PHE A 355 -43.34 32.91 8.09
CA PHE A 355 -44.03 32.79 9.40
C PHE A 355 -43.20 33.36 10.56
N HIS A 356 -43.83 34.25 11.34
CA HIS A 356 -43.46 34.70 12.68
C HIS A 356 -43.90 33.66 13.72
N VAL A 357 -43.10 33.34 14.77
CA VAL A 357 -43.56 33.14 16.18
C VAL A 357 -42.42 33.39 17.19
N ASN A 358 -42.82 33.97 18.34
CA ASN A 358 -42.12 34.49 19.51
C ASN A 358 -41.63 33.46 20.58
N HIS A 359 -40.65 33.92 21.39
CA HIS A 359 -40.34 33.69 22.83
C HIS A 359 -40.10 32.29 23.45
N GLY A 360 -38.93 32.15 24.11
CA GLY A 360 -38.86 31.97 25.58
C GLY A 360 -38.16 30.73 26.18
N CYS A 361 -37.10 30.96 26.99
CA CYS A 361 -36.56 30.17 28.12
C CYS A 361 -35.89 28.79 27.83
N ALA A 362 -34.85 28.28 28.52
CA ALA A 362 -33.93 28.73 29.59
C ALA A 362 -32.85 27.63 29.82
N PHE A 363 -31.82 27.93 30.64
CA PHE A 363 -30.87 27.04 31.35
C PHE A 363 -29.52 26.59 30.72
N SER A 364 -28.52 27.47 30.90
CA SER A 364 -27.24 27.29 31.63
C SER A 364 -26.31 26.06 31.45
N VAL A 365 -25.08 26.44 31.10
CA VAL A 365 -23.73 25.84 31.21
C VAL A 365 -23.35 25.34 32.62
N LEU A 366 -22.66 24.19 32.68
CA LEU A 366 -21.62 23.72 33.63
C LEU A 366 -21.15 22.34 33.10
N ALA A 367 -19.93 21.82 33.14
CA ALA A 367 -18.59 22.24 33.51
C ALA A 367 -17.64 21.08 33.08
N ALA A 368 -16.47 21.38 32.52
CA ALA A 368 -15.37 20.43 32.37
C ALA A 368 -14.53 20.38 33.65
N VAL A 369 -14.22 19.19 34.19
CA VAL A 369 -12.96 18.83 34.90
C VAL A 369 -12.91 17.30 35.07
N SER A 370 -11.92 16.62 34.47
CA SER A 370 -11.02 15.71 35.18
C SER A 370 -10.02 15.06 34.22
N LEU A 371 -8.78 15.53 34.32
CA LEU A 371 -7.55 14.83 33.97
C LEU A 371 -6.91 14.43 35.31
N LEU A 372 -6.19 13.30 35.31
CA LEU A 372 -5.42 12.67 36.39
C LEU A 372 -6.21 11.79 37.36
N VAL A 373 -6.14 10.48 37.14
CA VAL A 373 -5.58 9.47 38.06
C VAL A 373 -5.67 8.09 37.37
N TRP A 374 -4.51 7.40 37.31
CA TRP A 374 -4.15 6.14 36.63
C TRP A 374 -3.75 6.21 35.15
#